data_AF-A0A0F9BZU1-F1
#
_entry.id   AF-A0A0F9BZU1-F1
#
_cell.length_a   1.000
_cell.length_b   1.000
_cell.length_c   1.000
_cell.angle_alpha   90.00
_cell.angle_beta   90.00
_cell.angle_gamma   90.00
#
_symmetry.space_group_name_H-M   'P 1'
#
loop_
_entity.id
_entity.type
_entity.pdbx_description
1 polymer ?
#
loop_
_entity_poly.entity_id
_entity_poly.type
_entity_poly.pdbx_seq_one_letter_code
_entity_poly.pdbx_strand_id
1 'polypeptide(L)'
;MFEEMPFILGFLIFSIIFSYLALTYVGPPFSGIIQGFAMAGIVIHELCHLVMCILTRAPIEKITLIKKLDFKEEHRYEYYGEVQTQAHRISFLQAVLIGFAPLYISFWIFFTLLELLTTLRVDAVGATISVLIMISISLSAA
;
A
#
# COMPACT_ATOMS: atom_id res chain seq x y z
N MET A 1 16.06 -14.36 -5.19
CA MET A 1 15.36 -13.22 -5.83
C MET A 1 14.45 -13.65 -6.98
N PHE A 2 14.92 -14.40 -7.98
CA PHE A 2 14.04 -14.88 -9.07
C PHE A 2 12.95 -15.86 -8.62
N GLU A 3 13.22 -16.67 -7.60
CA GLU A 3 12.24 -17.60 -7.01
C GLU A 3 11.05 -16.87 -6.37
N GLU A 4 11.24 -15.63 -5.91
CA GLU A 4 10.20 -14.79 -5.30
C GLU A 4 9.36 -14.03 -6.33
N MET A 5 9.84 -13.90 -7.58
CA MET A 5 9.16 -13.13 -8.63
C MET A 5 7.75 -13.63 -8.93
N PRO A 6 7.48 -14.95 -9.01
CA PRO A 6 6.12 -15.45 -9.16
C PRO A 6 5.21 -15.08 -7.99
N PHE A 7 5.75 -15.05 -6.75
CA PHE A 7 4.98 -14.69 -5.56
C PHE A 7 4.68 -13.19 -5.51
N ILE A 8 5.63 -12.34 -5.87
CA ILE A 8 5.42 -10.89 -5.97
C ILE A 8 4.41 -10.57 -7.07
N LEU A 9 4.50 -11.23 -8.23
CA LEU A 9 3.52 -11.09 -9.31
C LEU A 9 2.13 -11.60 -8.89
N GLY A 10 2.07 -12.73 -8.18
CA GLY A 10 0.83 -13.26 -7.61
C GLY A 10 0.20 -12.29 -6.61
N PHE A 11 1.02 -11.68 -5.75
CA PHE A 11 0.58 -10.67 -4.78
C PHE A 11 0.08 -9.39 -5.45
N LEU A 12 0.75 -8.93 -6.52
CA LEU A 12 0.29 -7.82 -7.35
C LEU A 12 -1.11 -8.10 -7.93
N ILE A 13 -1.27 -9.24 -8.59
CA ILE A 13 -2.55 -9.65 -9.19
C ILE A 13 -3.64 -9.77 -8.11
N PHE A 14 -3.30 -10.39 -6.97
CA PHE A 14 -4.20 -10.49 -5.83
C PHE A 14 -4.64 -9.11 -5.33
N SER A 15 -3.72 -8.17 -5.12
CA SER A 15 -4.03 -6.82 -4.65
C SER A 15 -4.93 -6.06 -5.63
N ILE A 16 -4.67 -6.16 -6.94
CA ILE A 16 -5.51 -5.55 -7.97
C ILE A 16 -6.92 -6.14 -7.96
N ILE A 17 -7.06 -7.47 -7.93
CA ILE A 17 -8.38 -8.14 -7.92
C ILE A 17 -9.11 -7.82 -6.62
N PHE A 18 -8.43 -7.91 -5.47
CA PHE A 18 -9.01 -7.67 -4.16
C PHE A 18 -9.51 -6.23 -4.02
N SER A 19 -8.69 -5.25 -4.39
CA SER A 19 -9.08 -3.82 -4.38
C SER A 19 -10.25 -3.55 -5.30
N TYR A 20 -10.24 -4.08 -6.53
CA TYR A 20 -11.36 -3.95 -7.46
C TYR A 20 -12.65 -4.52 -6.86
N LEU A 21 -12.61 -5.73 -6.30
CA LEU A 21 -13.77 -6.37 -5.72
C LEU A 21 -14.28 -5.60 -4.49
N ALA A 22 -13.39 -5.24 -3.57
CA ALA A 22 -13.73 -4.57 -2.33
C ALA A 22 -14.31 -3.16 -2.57
N LEU A 23 -13.72 -2.38 -3.48
CA LEU A 23 -14.16 -1.01 -3.75
C LEU A 23 -15.42 -0.96 -4.63
N THR A 24 -15.64 -1.95 -5.50
CA THR A 24 -16.79 -1.96 -6.42
C THR A 24 -18.03 -2.59 -5.81
N TYR A 25 -17.89 -3.69 -5.06
CA TYR A 25 -19.04 -4.52 -4.67
C TYR A 25 -19.41 -4.42 -3.19
N VAL A 26 -18.55 -3.86 -2.32
CA VAL A 26 -18.90 -3.69 -0.90
C VAL A 26 -19.77 -2.45 -0.73
N GLY A 27 -21.08 -2.67 -0.59
CA GLY A 27 -22.06 -1.62 -0.32
C GLY A 27 -22.18 -1.23 1.16
N PRO A 28 -23.05 -0.25 1.49
CA PRO A 28 -23.39 0.10 2.87
C PRO A 28 -23.94 -1.10 3.65
N PRO A 29 -23.63 -1.22 4.96
CA PRO A 29 -22.92 -0.26 5.81
C PRO A 29 -21.38 -0.39 5.77
N PHE A 30 -20.84 -1.39 5.07
CA PHE A 30 -19.41 -1.74 5.14
C PHE A 30 -18.51 -0.92 4.20
N SER A 31 -19.09 -0.21 3.22
CA SER A 31 -18.35 0.63 2.27
C SER A 31 -17.45 1.67 2.96
N GLY A 32 -17.93 2.30 4.05
CA GLY A 32 -17.13 3.26 4.82
C GLY A 32 -15.94 2.64 5.53
N ILE A 33 -16.05 1.37 5.95
CA ILE A 33 -14.95 0.64 6.58
C ILE A 33 -13.86 0.32 5.53
N ILE A 34 -14.27 -0.15 4.35
CA ILE A 34 -13.33 -0.40 3.24
C ILE A 34 -12.61 0.89 2.82
N GLN A 35 -13.31 2.01 2.75
CA GLN A 35 -12.68 3.31 2.49
C GLN A 35 -11.64 3.67 3.56
N GLY A 36 -11.96 3.44 4.84
CA GLY A 36 -11.00 3.63 5.94
C GLY A 36 -9.73 2.78 5.79
N PHE A 37 -9.88 1.50 5.40
CA PHE A 37 -8.71 0.65 5.11
C PHE A 37 -7.94 1.08 3.88
N ALA A 38 -8.61 1.52 2.81
CA ALA A 38 -7.95 2.04 1.63
C ALA A 38 -7.12 3.30 1.97
N MET A 39 -7.65 4.20 2.81
CA MET A 39 -6.91 5.37 3.30
C MET A 39 -5.68 4.96 4.11
N ALA A 40 -5.81 3.99 5.02
CA ALA A 40 -4.67 3.46 5.77
C ALA A 40 -3.63 2.82 4.84
N GLY A 41 -4.10 2.10 3.81
CA GLY A 41 -3.26 1.53 2.76
C GLY A 41 -2.47 2.59 2.00
N ILE A 42 -3.11 3.68 1.57
CA ILE A 42 -2.44 4.80 0.89
C ILE A 42 -1.32 5.38 1.75
N VAL A 43 -1.56 5.55 3.06
CA VAL A 43 -0.50 6.01 3.98
C VAL A 43 0.67 5.03 3.98
N ILE A 44 0.42 3.72 4.06
CA ILE A 44 1.47 2.69 3.99
C ILE A 44 2.20 2.73 2.65
N HIS A 45 1.47 2.89 1.54
CA HIS A 45 2.02 3.00 0.18
C HIS A 45 3.02 4.15 0.07
N GLU A 46 2.63 5.36 0.50
CA GLU A 46 3.53 6.52 0.47
C GLU A 46 4.71 6.38 1.42
N LEU A 47 4.52 5.74 2.58
CA LEU A 47 5.62 5.43 3.49
C LEU A 47 6.65 4.49 2.83
N CYS A 48 6.21 3.57 1.97
CA CYS A 48 7.13 2.70 1.22
C CYS A 48 7.97 3.51 0.23
N HIS A 49 7.36 4.44 -0.52
CA HIS A 49 8.09 5.38 -1.37
C HIS A 49 9.10 6.20 -0.56
N LEU A 50 8.66 6.77 0.57
CA LEU A 50 9.51 7.57 1.45
C LEU A 50 10.72 6.78 1.98
N VAL A 51 10.50 5.56 2.47
CA VAL A 51 11.56 4.67 2.94
C VAL A 51 12.56 4.42 1.83
N MET A 52 12.10 4.11 0.61
CA MET A 52 12.99 3.87 -0.51
C MET A 52 13.75 5.12 -0.95
N CYS A 53 13.13 6.30 -0.93
CA CYS A 53 13.82 7.57 -1.16
C CYS A 53 14.96 7.79 -0.15
N ILE A 54 14.73 7.49 1.14
CA ILE A 54 15.76 7.59 2.19
C ILE A 54 16.90 6.60 1.92
N LEU A 55 16.59 5.33 1.65
CA LEU A 55 17.59 4.29 1.39
C LEU A 55 18.45 4.60 0.17
N THR A 56 17.82 5.11 -0.89
CA THR A 56 18.49 5.46 -2.14
C THR A 56 19.11 6.86 -2.14
N ARG A 57 18.95 7.62 -1.04
CA ARG A 57 19.35 9.04 -0.92
C ARG A 57 18.78 9.91 -2.06
N ALA A 58 17.58 9.59 -2.52
CA ALA A 58 16.89 10.41 -3.51
C ALA A 58 16.42 11.73 -2.87
N PRO A 59 16.63 12.88 -3.53
CA PRO A 59 16.20 14.18 -3.02
C PRO A 59 14.68 14.31 -3.03
N ILE A 60 14.07 14.36 -1.84
CA ILE A 60 12.63 14.53 -1.66
C ILE A 60 12.29 16.02 -1.72
N GLU A 61 11.33 16.39 -2.55
CA GLU A 61 10.81 17.76 -2.65
C GLU A 61 9.61 17.97 -1.72
N LYS A 62 8.71 16.99 -1.69
CA LYS A 62 7.40 17.12 -1.03
C LYS A 62 6.88 15.75 -0.61
N ILE A 63 6.24 15.70 0.55
CA ILE A 63 5.58 14.51 1.08
C ILE A 63 4.14 14.90 1.44
N THR A 64 3.17 14.16 0.91
CA THR A 64 1.75 14.25 1.26
C THR A 64 1.26 12.84 1.51
N LEU A 65 1.11 12.42 2.77
CA LEU A 65 0.72 11.03 3.07
C LEU A 65 -0.77 10.76 2.82
N ILE A 66 -1.59 11.80 2.93
CA ILE A 66 -3.01 11.72 2.58
C ILE A 66 -3.53 13.11 2.24
N LYS A 67 -4.29 13.18 1.15
CA LYS A 67 -5.01 14.37 0.74
C LYS A 67 -6.35 13.96 0.16
N LYS A 68 -7.38 14.69 0.58
CA LYS A 68 -8.74 14.53 0.11
C LYS A 68 -8.91 15.29 -1.21
N LEU A 69 -9.44 14.64 -2.22
CA LEU A 69 -9.93 15.23 -3.46
C LEU A 69 -11.41 15.54 -3.26
N ASP A 70 -11.75 16.83 -3.20
CA ASP A 70 -13.13 17.27 -3.24
C ASP A 70 -13.57 17.40 -4.70
N PHE A 71 -14.23 16.37 -5.22
CA PHE A 71 -14.98 16.48 -6.48
C PHE A 71 -16.30 17.19 -6.20
N LYS A 72 -16.55 18.30 -6.89
CA LYS A 72 -17.73 19.15 -6.67
C LYS A 72 -19.06 18.51 -7.12
N GLU A 73 -19.05 17.40 -7.84
CA GLU A 73 -20.25 16.90 -8.53
C GLU A 73 -20.80 15.56 -8.04
N GLU A 74 -20.09 14.78 -7.24
CA GLU A 74 -20.65 13.54 -6.66
C GLU A 74 -20.14 13.38 -5.23
N HIS A 75 -20.94 12.79 -4.34
CA HIS A 75 -20.57 12.45 -2.96
C HIS A 75 -19.48 11.36 -2.87
N ARG A 76 -18.47 11.41 -3.75
CA ARG A 76 -17.31 10.54 -3.82
C ARG A 76 -16.10 11.33 -3.38
N TYR A 77 -15.65 11.03 -2.16
CA TYR A 77 -14.37 11.49 -1.67
C TYR A 77 -13.31 10.51 -2.14
N GLU A 78 -12.35 11.00 -2.92
CA GLU A 78 -11.15 10.24 -3.26
C GLU A 78 -10.00 10.71 -2.37
N TYR A 79 -9.14 9.77 -1.99
CA TYR A 79 -7.94 10.06 -1.20
C TYR A 79 -6.73 9.66 -2.02
N TYR A 80 -5.68 10.46 -1.94
CA TYR A 80 -4.41 10.15 -2.57
C TYR A 80 -3.25 10.59 -1.69
N GLY A 81 -2.09 10.01 -1.94
CA GLY A 81 -0.82 10.40 -1.36
C GLY A 81 0.17 10.77 -2.45
N GLU A 82 1.29 11.38 -2.06
CA GLU A 82 2.33 11.78 -2.99
C GLU A 82 3.68 11.98 -2.28
N VAL A 83 4.70 11.24 -2.69
CA VAL A 83 6.11 11.52 -2.41
C VAL A 83 6.80 12.00 -3.69
N GLN A 84 7.06 13.30 -3.80
CA GLN A 84 7.74 13.89 -4.95
C GLN A 84 9.26 13.94 -4.74
N THR A 85 10.02 13.61 -5.78
CA THR A 85 11.48 13.72 -5.80
C THR A 85 11.94 14.65 -6.93
N GLN A 86 13.15 15.23 -6.80
CA GLN A 86 13.74 16.04 -7.87
C GLN A 86 14.09 15.13 -9.06
N ALA A 87 13.17 15.01 -10.03
CA ALA A 87 13.27 14.06 -11.14
C ALA A 87 14.58 14.16 -11.94
N HIS A 88 15.13 15.38 -12.07
CA HIS A 88 16.40 15.63 -12.75
C HIS A 88 17.65 15.21 -11.96
N ARG A 89 17.49 14.78 -10.70
CA ARG A 89 18.56 14.36 -9.78
C ARG A 89 18.45 12.92 -9.34
N ILE A 90 17.50 12.16 -9.87
CA ILE A 90 17.40 10.72 -9.64
C ILE A 90 17.89 9.96 -10.87
N SER A 91 18.68 8.93 -10.64
CA SER A 91 19.05 7.97 -11.68
C SER A 91 17.85 7.07 -12.03
N PHE A 92 17.91 6.46 -13.21
CA PHE A 92 16.92 5.47 -13.64
C PHE A 92 16.72 4.34 -12.62
N LEU A 93 17.81 3.81 -12.05
CA LEU A 93 17.73 2.75 -11.05
C LEU A 93 17.00 3.22 -9.79
N GLN A 94 17.26 4.45 -9.32
CA GLN A 94 16.53 5.01 -8.17
C GLN A 94 15.05 5.16 -8.48
N ALA A 95 14.69 5.65 -9.67
CA ALA A 95 13.29 5.77 -10.08
C ALA A 95 12.57 4.41 -10.08
N VAL A 96 13.21 3.36 -10.60
CA VAL A 96 12.67 1.99 -10.60
C VAL A 96 12.50 1.47 -9.18
N LEU A 97 13.52 1.63 -8.33
CA LEU A 97 13.47 1.17 -6.94
C LEU A 97 12.36 1.88 -6.16
N ILE A 98 12.25 3.20 -6.28
CA ILE A 98 11.23 4.01 -5.61
C ILE A 98 9.85 3.62 -6.11
N GLY A 99 9.64 3.54 -7.43
CA GLY A 99 8.36 3.16 -8.02
C GLY A 99 7.90 1.76 -7.62
N PHE A 100 8.83 0.82 -7.49
CA PHE A 100 8.54 -0.56 -7.09
C PHE A 100 8.44 -0.75 -5.56
N ALA A 101 8.83 0.25 -4.77
CA ALA A 101 8.91 0.14 -3.31
C ALA A 101 7.59 -0.24 -2.63
N PRO A 102 6.43 0.34 -2.98
CA PRO A 102 5.16 -0.01 -2.35
C PRO A 102 4.85 -1.50 -2.50
N LEU A 103 4.97 -2.04 -3.71
CA LEU A 103 4.72 -3.46 -3.97
C LEU A 103 5.71 -4.34 -3.21
N TYR A 104 7.01 -4.04 -3.31
CA TYR A 104 8.06 -4.88 -2.71
C TYR A 104 8.00 -4.89 -1.18
N ILE A 105 7.89 -3.72 -0.55
CA ILE A 105 7.85 -3.62 0.91
C ILE A 105 6.53 -4.20 1.44
N SER A 106 5.41 -3.90 0.79
CA SER A 106 4.10 -4.46 1.13
C SER A 106 4.07 -5.98 1.04
N PHE A 107 4.70 -6.56 0.02
CA PHE A 107 4.84 -8.01 -0.14
C PHE A 107 5.48 -8.63 1.11
N TRP A 108 6.64 -8.12 1.53
CA TRP A 108 7.34 -8.65 2.70
C TRP A 108 6.55 -8.46 4.00
N ILE A 109 5.92 -7.30 4.20
CA ILE A 109 5.06 -7.07 5.36
C ILE A 109 3.90 -8.07 5.37
N PHE A 110 3.21 -8.23 4.25
CA PHE A 110 2.05 -9.11 4.13
C PHE A 110 2.41 -10.57 4.46
N PHE A 111 3.45 -11.12 3.84
CA PHE A 111 3.84 -12.51 4.07
C PHE A 111 4.44 -12.74 5.46
N THR A 112 5.14 -11.75 6.03
CA THR A 112 5.59 -11.83 7.44
C THR A 112 4.40 -11.88 8.40
N LEU A 113 3.38 -11.05 8.18
CA LEU A 113 2.16 -11.06 9.00
C LEU A 113 1.37 -12.36 8.80
N LEU A 114 1.31 -12.89 7.57
CA LEU A 114 0.68 -14.17 7.29
C LEU A 114 1.40 -15.33 8.01
N GLU A 115 2.72 -15.37 7.99
CA GLU A 115 3.51 -16.36 8.73
C GLU A 115 3.24 -16.26 10.24
N LEU A 116 3.21 -15.04 10.78
CA LEU A 116 2.92 -14.78 12.19
C LEU A 116 1.53 -15.31 12.61
N LEU A 117 0.52 -15.08 11.77
CA LEU A 117 -0.85 -15.54 11.98
C LEU A 117 -0.99 -17.06 11.89
N THR A 118 -0.37 -17.67 10.88
CA THR A 118 -0.48 -19.12 10.63
C THR A 118 0.33 -19.95 11.62
N THR A 119 1.35 -19.37 12.25
CA THR A 119 2.15 -20.00 13.30
C THR A 119 1.63 -19.73 14.72
N LEU A 120 0.48 -19.04 14.87
CA LEU A 120 -0.17 -18.70 16.14
C LEU A 120 0.76 -18.03 17.16
N ARG A 121 1.75 -17.26 16.68
CA ARG A 121 2.75 -16.58 17.54
C ARG A 121 2.24 -15.27 18.14
N VAL A 122 0.97 -14.93 17.93
CA VAL A 122 0.34 -13.70 18.40
C VAL A 122 -0.94 -14.00 19.16
N ASP A 123 -1.22 -13.16 20.15
CA ASP A 123 -2.51 -13.16 20.83
C ASP A 123 -3.62 -12.63 19.90
N ALA A 124 -4.86 -12.65 20.38
CA ALA A 124 -6.02 -12.22 19.59
C ALA A 124 -5.94 -10.75 19.14
N VAL A 125 -5.32 -9.88 19.93
CA VAL A 125 -5.17 -8.45 19.61
C VAL A 125 -4.16 -8.28 18.49
N GLY A 126 -2.98 -8.90 18.62
CA GLY A 126 -1.96 -8.92 17.58
C GLY A 126 -2.49 -9.50 16.28
N ALA A 127 -3.21 -10.63 16.35
CA ALA A 127 -3.82 -11.25 15.20
C ALA A 127 -4.81 -10.32 14.48
N THR A 128 -5.65 -9.62 15.25
CA THR A 128 -6.60 -8.65 14.69
C THR A 128 -5.87 -7.53 13.97
N ILE A 129 -4.87 -6.91 14.62
CA ILE A 129 -4.08 -5.82 14.02
C ILE A 129 -3.39 -6.28 12.73
N SER A 130 -2.78 -7.47 12.73
CA SER A 130 -2.14 -8.05 11.54
C SER A 130 -3.12 -8.15 10.37
N VAL A 131 -4.33 -8.66 10.60
CA VAL A 131 -5.36 -8.77 9.55
C VAL A 131 -5.78 -7.40 9.01
N LEU A 132 -5.96 -6.40 9.89
CA LEU A 132 -6.32 -5.04 9.47
C LEU A 132 -5.23 -4.40 8.59
N ILE A 133 -3.96 -4.60 8.93
CA ILE A 133 -2.82 -4.14 8.14
C ILE A 133 -2.78 -4.87 6.79
N MET A 134 -2.94 -6.20 6.79
CA MET A 134 -2.95 -7.00 5.56
C MET A 134 -4.07 -6.60 4.61
N ILE A 135 -5.27 -6.30 5.12
CA ILE A 135 -6.38 -5.77 4.31
C ILE A 135 -6.00 -4.41 3.73
N SER A 136 -5.49 -3.49 4.56
CA SER A 136 -5.10 -2.15 4.12
C SER A 136 -4.05 -2.19 3.00
N ILE A 137 -3.02 -3.00 3.19
CA ILE A 137 -1.98 -3.24 2.19
C ILE A 137 -2.56 -3.85 0.90
N SER A 138 -3.45 -4.83 1.02
CA SER A 138 -4.06 -5.48 -0.16
C SER A 138 -4.88 -4.51 -1.00
N LEU A 139 -5.39 -3.42 -0.41
CA LEU A 139 -6.14 -2.38 -1.11
C LEU A 139 -5.26 -1.33 -1.81
N SER A 140 -3.95 -1.29 -1.53
CA SER A 140 -3.08 -0.19 -1.96
C SER A 140 -1.65 -0.58 -2.33
N ALA A 141 -1.29 -1.87 -2.36
CA ALA A 141 0.08 -2.30 -2.65
C ALA A 141 0.48 -2.10 -4.12
N ALA A 142 -0.51 -1.94 -5.00
CA ALA A 142 -0.40 -1.83 -6.45
C ALA A 142 -0.98 -0.50 -6.94
#